data_AF-A0A1X0Q9C9-F1
#
_entry.id   AF-A0A1X0Q9C9-F1
#
_cell.length_a   1.000
_cell.length_b   1.000
_cell.length_c   1.000
_cell.angle_alpha   90.00
_cell.angle_beta   90.00
_cell.angle_gamma   90.00
#
_symmetry.space_group_name_H-M   'P 1'
#
loop_
_entity.id
_entity.type
_entity.pdbx_description
1 polymer ?
#
loop_
_entity_poly.entity_id
_entity_poly.type
_entity_poly.pdbx_seq_one_letter_code
_entity_poly.pdbx_strand_id
1 'polypeptide(L)' 'MNDKIRDVYIQVVNKRDVETLIPILKERVHSQSTIHIDYWKAYGRVNENFKVHFTVNHSKFLLTQRLNTILK' A
#
# COMPACT_ATOMS: atom_id res chain seq x y z
N MET A 1 -3.87 22.98 9.36
CA MET A 1 -4.30 21.78 8.61
C MET A 1 -3.25 21.53 7.53
N ASN A 2 -2.30 20.62 7.77
CA ASN A 2 -1.39 20.18 6.71
C ASN A 2 -2.13 19.13 5.89
N ASP A 3 -2.73 19.54 4.77
CA ASP A 3 -3.11 18.59 3.74
C ASP A 3 -1.82 17.97 3.20
N LYS A 4 -1.47 16.79 3.71
CA LYS A 4 -0.39 15.99 3.13
C LYS A 4 -0.80 15.69 1.70
N ILE A 5 -0.14 16.32 0.74
CA ILE A 5 -0.25 15.98 -0.67
C ILE A 5 0.09 14.48 -0.79
N ARG A 6 -0.89 13.69 -1.25
CA ARG A 6 -0.68 12.27 -1.52
C ARG A 6 -0.05 12.16 -2.88
N ASP A 7 1.17 11.64 -2.94
CA ASP A 7 1.77 11.21 -4.19
C ASP A 7 1.10 9.90 -4.63
N VAL A 8 0.55 9.88 -5.85
CA VAL A 8 -0.22 8.75 -6.38
C VAL A 8 0.45 8.25 -7.65
N TYR A 9 0.79 6.97 -7.67
CA TYR A 9 1.41 6.31 -8.80
C TYR A 9 0.52 5.22 -9.38
N ILE A 10 0.33 5.22 -10.71
CA ILE A 10 -0.43 4.22 -11.45
C ILE A 10 0.36 3.86 -12.71
N GLN A 11 0.53 2.56 -12.97
CA GLN A 11 1.19 2.04 -14.15
C GLN A 11 0.40 0.87 -14.73
N VAL A 12 0.23 0.86 -16.05
CA VAL A 12 -0.32 -0.30 -16.77
C VAL A 12 0.77 -1.35 -16.89
N VAL A 13 0.47 -2.58 -16.46
CA VAL A 13 1.38 -3.72 -16.53
C VAL A 13 0.71 -4.89 -17.22
N ASN A 14 1.51 -5.67 -17.97
CA ASN A 14 1.01 -6.86 -18.66
C ASN A 14 0.57 -7.96 -17.68
N LYS A 15 1.24 -8.06 -16.53
CA LYS A 15 0.98 -9.07 -15.51
C LYS A 15 1.11 -8.47 -14.11
N ARG A 16 0.20 -8.83 -13.21
CA ARG A 16 0.17 -8.37 -11.80
C ARG A 16 0.70 -9.47 -10.88
N ASP A 17 1.99 -9.78 -11.00
CA ASP A 17 2.68 -10.75 -10.17
C ASP A 17 3.86 -10.12 -9.40
N VAL A 18 4.46 -10.91 -8.50
CA VAL A 18 5.58 -10.46 -7.64
C VAL A 18 6.74 -9.96 -8.50
N GLU A 19 7.07 -10.69 -9.57
CA GLU A 19 8.21 -10.40 -10.45
C GLU A 19 8.06 -9.03 -11.14
N THR A 20 6.82 -8.61 -11.41
CA THR A 20 6.52 -7.28 -11.93
C THR A 20 6.51 -6.21 -10.83
N LEU A 21 5.95 -6.55 -9.66
CA LEU A 21 5.72 -5.61 -8.57
C LEU A 21 7.01 -5.18 -7.83
N ILE A 22 7.89 -6.13 -7.51
CA ILE A 22 9.08 -5.87 -6.69
C ILE A 22 10.03 -4.85 -7.33
N PRO A 23 10.35 -4.93 -8.65
CA PRO A 23 11.15 -3.91 -9.31
C PRO A 23 10.54 -2.51 -9.22
N ILE A 24 9.23 -2.38 -9.44
CA ILE A 24 8.52 -1.10 -9.36
C ILE A 24 8.62 -0.52 -7.94
N LEU A 25 8.42 -1.35 -6.91
CA LEU A 25 8.56 -0.91 -5.52
C LEU A 25 9.99 -0.47 -5.21
N LYS A 26 11.02 -1.17 -5.70
CA LYS A 26 12.43 -0.80 -5.48
C LYS A 26 12.82 0.52 -6.15
N GLU A 27 12.23 0.81 -7.32
CA GLU A 27 12.46 2.07 -8.03
C GLU A 27 11.82 3.26 -7.30
N ARG A 28 10.63 3.07 -6.72
CA ARG A 28 9.80 4.17 -6.22
C ARG A 28 9.80 4.34 -4.71
N VAL A 29 10.06 3.28 -3.96
CA VAL A 29 9.92 3.25 -2.51
C VAL A 29 11.28 3.05 -1.87
N HIS A 30 11.63 3.94 -0.95
CA HIS A 30 12.84 3.82 -0.16
C HIS A 30 12.82 2.53 0.68
N SER A 31 13.94 1.83 0.79
CA SER A 31 14.04 0.51 1.45
C SER A 31 13.66 0.52 2.94
N GLN A 32 13.75 1.69 3.59
CA GLN A 32 13.36 1.90 4.99
C GLN A 32 11.91 2.35 5.18
N SER A 33 11.15 2.53 4.09
CA SER A 33 9.74 2.90 4.19
C SER A 33 8.90 1.77 4.77
N THR A 34 7.83 2.16 5.47
CA THR A 34 6.78 1.24 5.91
C THR A 34 5.78 1.05 4.77
N ILE A 35 5.56 -0.20 4.36
CA ILE A 35 4.63 -0.52 3.27
C ILE A 35 3.35 -1.11 3.87
N HIS A 36 2.22 -0.50 3.52
CA HIS A 36 0.88 -1.04 3.76
C HIS A 36 0.36 -1.61 2.45
N ILE A 37 0.02 -2.90 2.46
CA ILE A 37 -0.51 -3.59 1.27
C ILE A 37 -1.97 -3.98 1.50
N ASP A 38 -2.74 -4.06 0.41
CA ASP A 38 -3.96 -4.86 0.42
C ASP A 38 -3.55 -6.35 0.38
N TYR A 39 -4.41 -7.25 0.87
CA TYR A 39 -4.07 -8.67 1.03
C TYR A 39 -3.95 -9.46 -0.30
N TRP A 40 -3.53 -8.82 -1.40
CA TRP A 40 -3.32 -9.48 -2.68
C TRP A 40 -2.10 -10.40 -2.63
N LYS A 41 -2.28 -11.61 -3.18
CA LYS A 41 -1.27 -12.69 -3.26
C LYS A 41 0.13 -12.28 -3.75
N ALA A 42 0.24 -11.29 -4.64
CA ALA A 42 1.47 -10.82 -5.24
C ALA A 42 2.34 -10.02 -4.25
N TYR A 43 1.74 -9.50 -3.18
CA TYR A 43 2.50 -8.80 -2.15
C TYR A 43 3.13 -9.77 -1.10
N GLY A 44 2.82 -11.07 -1.15
CA GLY A 44 3.29 -12.03 -0.14
C GLY A 44 4.82 -12.13 0.02
N ARG A 45 5.60 -11.75 -1.01
CA ARG A 45 7.07 -11.74 -1.00
C ARG A 45 7.71 -10.36 -0.76
N VAL A 46 6.89 -9.34 -0.49
CA VAL A 46 7.39 -7.97 -0.20
C VAL A 46 8.26 -7.97 1.07
N ASN A 47 7.96 -8.85 2.02
CA ASN A 47 8.67 -9.01 3.30
C ASN A 47 10.13 -9.46 3.13
N GLU A 48 10.46 -10.09 1.99
CA GLU A 48 11.84 -10.49 1.67
C GLU A 48 12.69 -9.29 1.23
N ASN A 49 12.06 -8.16 0.86
CA ASN A 49 12.71 -7.00 0.26
C ASN A 49 12.58 -5.70 1.09
N PHE A 50 11.62 -5.62 2.01
CA PHE A 50 11.34 -4.40 2.79
C PHE A 50 11.17 -4.70 4.30
N LYS A 51 11.67 -3.80 5.14
CA LYS A 51 11.83 -4.02 6.60
C LYS A 51 10.52 -4.04 7.39
N VAL A 52 9.50 -3.30 6.98
CA VAL A 52 8.26 -3.16 7.75
C VAL A 52 7.06 -3.31 6.84
N HIS A 53 6.27 -4.34 7.12
CA HIS A 53 5.13 -4.73 6.30
C HIS A 53 3.88 -4.87 7.17
N PHE A 54 2.86 -4.09 6.85
CA PHE A 54 1.53 -4.22 7.44
C PHE A 54 0.51 -4.60 6.38
N THR A 55 -0.21 -5.67 6.65
CA THR A 55 -1.30 -6.11 5.79
C THR A 55 -2.60 -5.43 6.21
N VAL A 56 -3.23 -4.70 5.30
CA VAL A 56 -4.59 -4.21 5.50
C VAL A 56 -5.57 -5.25 4.98
N ASN A 57 -6.30 -5.87 5.90
CA ASN A 57 -7.36 -6.80 5.55
C ASN A 57 -8.66 -6.03 5.25
N HIS A 58 -8.93 -5.80 3.97
CA HIS A 58 -10.15 -5.13 3.50
C HIS A 58 -11.45 -5.89 3.78
N SER A 59 -11.43 -7.18 4.12
CA SER A 59 -12.64 -7.91 4.52
C SER A 59 -13.01 -7.71 6.00
N LYS A 60 -12.03 -7.37 6.84
CA LYS A 60 -12.25 -7.03 8.26
C LYS A 60 -12.39 -5.54 8.52
N PHE A 61 -11.70 -4.72 7.73
CA PHE A 61 -11.74 -3.26 7.76
C PHE A 61 -12.27 -2.73 6.43
N LEU A 62 -13.54 -3.02 6.12
CA LEU A 62 -14.30 -2.16 5.21
C LEU A 62 -14.36 -0.79 5.89
N LEU A 63 -13.78 0.24 5.26
CA LEU A 63 -13.91 1.63 5.69
C LEU A 63 -15.38 2.06 5.58
N THR A 64 -16.19 1.62 6.54
CA THR A 64 -17.53 2.11 6.80
C THR A 64 -17.50 2.90 8.10
N GLN A 65 -16.82 4.04 8.06
CA GLN A 65 -17.24 5.25 8.78
C GLN A 65 -16.93 6.38 7.79
N ARG A 66 -17.86 6.71 6.89
CA ARG A 66 -18.77 7.86 7.10
C ARG A 66 -18.21 8.82 8.13
N LEU A 67 -17.82 10.00 7.66
CA LEU A 67 -17.52 11.19 8.44
C LEU A 67 -18.67 11.47 9.42
N ASN A 68 -18.64 10.86 10.59
CA ASN A 68 -19.46 11.25 11.72
C ASN A 68 -18.56 11.99 12.71
N THR A 69 -18.70 13.30 12.62
CA THR A 69 -18.83 14.20 13.78
C THR A 69 -17.66 14.27 14.74
N ILE A 70 -16.84 15.32 14.58
CA ILE A 70 -16.54 16.25 15.68
C ILE A 70 -16.64 17.68 15.14
N LEU A 71 -17.86 18.21 15.12
CA LEU A 71 -18.09 19.60 15.48
C LEU A 71 -18.40 19.59 16.98
N LYS A 72 -17.39 19.94 17.78
CA LYS A 72 -17.43 20.78 18.99
C LYS A 72 -16.09 20.67 19.70
#